data_AF-A0A6N9V2V6-F1
#
_entry.id   AF-A0A6N9V2V6-F1
#
_cell.length_a   1.000
_cell.length_b   1.000
_cell.length_c   1.000
_cell.angle_alpha   90.00
_cell.angle_beta   90.00
_cell.angle_gamma   90.00
#
_symmetry.space_group_name_H-M   'P 1'
#
loop_
_entity.id
_entity.type
_entity.pdbx_description
1 polymer ?
#
loop_
_entity_poly.entity_id
_entity_poly.type
_entity_poly.pdbx_seq_one_letter_code
_entity_poly.pdbx_strand_id
1 'polypeptide(L)'
;APDQQDLNCAWCGQAERTWHCAECGSNRLRAQIVGARRTAEELGRAFPAVPVRTSGRDHILDAVPAAPALVVSTPGAEPVAEGGYAAALLLDGWAMLGRPDLRAGEEALRRWTAAGALVRGQDEGGTVVIVAEPTLRAVQALVRWDPPGFARRELADRAELRFPPVSRMASVTGSAEALASFLAAAALPPEAEILGPVPVVSAEPGRPRRPSDAPPGESWERALIRVVPGRGAALAGALKTAQAARTAKGAKGGGEQVRIRIDPPDIG
;
A
#
# COMPACT_ATOMS: atom_id res chain seq x y z
N ALA A 1 26.37 -12.26 -2.85
CA ALA A 1 25.45 -11.31 -3.55
C ALA A 1 24.44 -10.85 -2.48
N PRO A 2 23.38 -10.06 -2.69
CA PRO A 2 22.32 -10.05 -1.68
C PRO A 2 21.68 -11.44 -1.76
N ASP A 3 22.21 -12.34 -0.95
CA ASP A 3 21.96 -13.78 -0.98
C ASP A 3 20.53 -14.03 -0.46
N GLN A 4 19.76 -14.74 -1.28
CA GLN A 4 18.49 -15.42 -0.96
C GLN A 4 17.74 -14.90 0.27
N GLN A 5 16.93 -13.85 0.08
CA GLN A 5 15.73 -13.73 0.91
C GLN A 5 14.80 -14.88 0.50
N ASP A 6 14.43 -15.73 1.47
CA ASP A 6 13.30 -16.64 1.29
C ASP A 6 12.09 -15.83 0.78
N LEU A 7 11.46 -16.29 -0.29
CA LEU A 7 10.32 -15.59 -0.86
C LEU A 7 9.09 -15.94 -0.04
N ASN A 8 8.67 -15.06 0.85
CA ASN A 8 7.47 -15.29 1.63
C ASN A 8 6.29 -14.53 1.03
N CYS A 9 5.13 -15.18 0.96
CA CYS A 9 3.87 -14.48 0.74
C CYS A 9 3.65 -13.49 1.89
N ALA A 10 3.63 -12.19 1.61
CA ALA A 10 3.38 -11.16 2.61
C ALA A 10 1.99 -11.29 3.27
N TRP A 11 1.06 -12.02 2.64
CA TRP A 11 -0.30 -12.20 3.13
C TRP A 11 -0.47 -13.36 4.11
N CYS A 12 0.07 -14.53 3.78
CA CYS A 12 -0.11 -15.75 4.59
C CYS A 12 1.19 -16.26 5.21
N GLY A 13 2.33 -15.63 4.95
CA GLY A 13 3.65 -16.03 5.45
C GLY A 13 4.26 -17.25 4.77
N GLN A 14 3.54 -17.92 3.87
CA GLN A 14 4.01 -19.13 3.20
C GLN A 14 5.28 -18.87 2.40
N ALA A 15 6.32 -19.69 2.64
CA ALA A 15 7.59 -19.60 1.93
C ALA A 15 7.53 -20.31 0.57
N GLU A 16 8.02 -19.64 -0.47
CA GLU A 16 8.29 -20.15 -1.82
C GLU A 16 9.79 -20.42 -1.95
N ARG A 17 10.15 -21.70 -2.00
CA ARG A 17 11.55 -22.16 -2.00
C ARG A 17 12.04 -22.58 -3.38
N THR A 18 11.14 -22.64 -4.36
CA THR A 18 11.36 -23.24 -5.69
C THR A 18 10.99 -22.27 -6.81
N TRP A 19 11.13 -20.96 -6.58
CA TRP A 19 10.77 -19.93 -7.55
C TRP A 19 11.59 -20.02 -8.84
N HIS A 20 10.88 -19.99 -9.97
CA HIS A 20 11.41 -19.80 -11.30
C HIS A 20 10.43 -18.93 -12.12
N CYS A 21 10.94 -18.09 -13.01
CA CYS A 21 10.10 -17.33 -13.93
C CYS A 21 9.34 -18.28 -14.87
N ALA A 22 8.01 -18.19 -14.90
CA ALA A 22 7.18 -19.04 -15.75
C ALA A 22 7.43 -18.84 -17.25
N GLU A 23 7.91 -17.65 -17.65
CA GLU A 23 8.14 -17.29 -19.06
C GLU A 23 9.52 -17.69 -19.57
N CYS A 24 10.56 -17.60 -18.73
CA CYS A 24 11.95 -17.81 -19.18
C CYS A 24 12.76 -18.81 -18.35
N GLY A 25 12.20 -19.38 -17.29
CA GLY A 25 12.87 -20.36 -16.41
C GLY A 25 13.98 -19.79 -15.52
N SER A 26 14.26 -18.49 -15.59
CA SER A 26 15.27 -17.84 -14.74
C SER A 26 14.90 -17.97 -13.25
N ASN A 27 15.89 -18.28 -12.41
CA ASN A 27 15.80 -18.25 -10.95
C ASN A 27 16.30 -16.91 -10.35
N ARG A 28 16.66 -15.94 -11.20
CA ARG A 28 17.07 -14.60 -10.78
C ARG A 28 15.87 -13.66 -10.66
N LEU A 29 15.72 -13.06 -9.48
CA LEU A 29 14.81 -11.96 -9.22
C LEU A 29 15.55 -10.63 -9.21
N ARG A 30 14.93 -9.61 -9.81
CA ARG A 30 15.43 -8.24 -9.76
C ARG A 30 14.26 -7.29 -9.55
N ALA A 31 14.11 -6.78 -8.34
CA ALA A 31 13.25 -5.62 -8.10
C ALA A 31 14.03 -4.37 -8.56
N GLN A 32 13.56 -3.70 -9.61
CA GLN A 32 14.07 -2.37 -9.96
C GLN A 32 12.96 -1.35 -9.83
N ILE A 33 12.96 -0.60 -8.73
CA ILE A 33 12.27 0.69 -8.69
C ILE A 33 13.26 1.72 -9.20
N VAL A 34 12.98 2.34 -10.35
CA VAL A 34 13.73 3.52 -10.80
C VAL A 34 13.11 4.72 -10.09
N GLY A 35 13.83 5.29 -9.13
CA GLY A 35 13.32 6.45 -8.39
C GLY A 35 13.17 7.69 -9.29
N ALA A 36 12.20 8.55 -8.97
CA ALA A 36 11.86 9.76 -9.72
C ALA A 36 13.07 10.68 -10.02
N ARG A 37 14.07 10.74 -9.13
CA ARG A 37 15.32 11.50 -9.37
C ARG A 37 16.08 10.99 -10.59
N ARG A 38 16.23 9.68 -10.72
CA ARG A 38 16.94 9.09 -11.87
C ARG A 38 16.15 9.31 -13.16
N THR A 39 14.83 9.21 -13.09
CA THR A 39 13.95 9.55 -14.24
C THR A 39 14.13 10.99 -14.67
N ALA A 40 14.19 11.94 -13.74
CA ALA A 40 14.44 13.35 -14.05
C ALA A 40 15.81 13.61 -14.67
N GLU A 41 16.86 12.94 -14.16
CA GLU A 41 18.22 13.02 -14.72
C GLU A 41 18.27 12.49 -16.16
N GLU A 42 17.65 11.33 -16.45
CA GLU A 42 17.62 10.78 -17.81
C GLU A 42 16.75 11.62 -18.75
N LEU A 43 15.62 12.17 -18.29
CA LEU A 43 14.80 13.09 -19.08
C LEU A 43 15.53 14.40 -19.38
N GLY A 44 16.27 14.95 -18.43
CA GLY A 44 17.09 16.15 -18.66
C GLY A 44 18.17 15.94 -19.71
N ARG A 45 18.74 14.71 -19.78
CA ARG A 45 19.69 14.33 -20.83
C ARG A 45 19.02 14.15 -22.19
N ALA A 46 17.82 13.55 -22.23
CA ALA A 46 17.08 13.31 -23.46
C ALA A 46 16.48 14.60 -24.06
N PHE A 47 16.14 15.58 -23.23
CA PHE A 47 15.50 16.84 -23.62
C PHE A 47 16.28 18.07 -23.12
N PRO A 48 17.51 18.31 -23.62
CA PRO A 48 18.40 19.35 -23.08
C PRO A 48 17.87 20.78 -23.21
N ALA A 49 16.91 21.02 -24.12
CA ALA A 49 16.29 22.33 -24.32
C ALA A 49 14.97 22.51 -23.54
N VAL A 50 14.52 21.51 -22.77
CA VAL A 50 13.26 21.56 -22.04
C VAL A 50 13.53 21.59 -20.53
N PRO A 51 13.03 22.60 -19.79
CA PRO A 51 13.16 22.64 -18.35
C PRO A 51 12.54 21.39 -17.71
N VAL A 52 13.31 20.69 -16.86
CA VAL A 52 12.81 19.58 -16.05
C VAL A 52 12.63 20.05 -14.61
N ARG A 53 11.41 19.94 -14.10
CA ARG A 53 11.04 20.28 -12.72
C ARG A 53 10.76 19.00 -11.95
N THR A 54 11.27 18.90 -10.73
CA THR A 54 10.99 17.77 -9.85
C THR A 54 10.05 18.21 -8.73
N SER A 55 9.07 17.37 -8.39
CA SER A 55 8.18 17.56 -7.24
C SER A 55 8.07 16.27 -6.44
N GLY A 56 8.43 16.29 -5.17
CA GLY A 56 8.42 15.08 -4.34
C GLY A 56 9.06 15.29 -2.99
N ARG A 57 9.79 14.27 -2.50
CA ARG A 57 10.32 14.22 -1.13
C ARG A 57 11.07 15.48 -0.69
N ASP A 58 11.95 15.99 -1.54
CA ASP A 58 12.84 17.10 -1.17
C ASP A 58 12.11 18.45 -1.21
N HIS A 59 11.23 18.61 -2.18
CA HIS A 59 10.42 19.81 -2.36
C HIS A 59 9.17 19.47 -3.17
N ILE A 60 8.00 19.83 -2.65
CA ILE A 60 6.72 19.71 -3.34
C ILE A 60 6.40 21.07 -3.94
N LEU A 61 6.16 21.08 -5.26
CA LEU A 61 5.68 22.26 -5.96
C LEU A 61 4.15 22.32 -5.84
N ASP A 62 3.61 23.49 -5.48
CA ASP A 62 2.15 23.68 -5.45
C ASP A 62 1.59 23.88 -6.87
N ALA A 63 2.31 24.67 -7.68
CA ALA A 63 1.91 24.99 -9.04
C ALA A 63 3.11 25.15 -9.97
N VAL A 64 2.84 25.05 -11.28
CA VAL A 64 3.80 25.35 -12.35
C VAL A 64 3.18 26.31 -13.37
N PRO A 65 3.98 27.25 -13.92
CA PRO A 65 3.50 28.20 -14.91
C PRO A 65 3.16 27.49 -16.23
N ALA A 66 2.42 28.16 -17.12
CA ALA A 66 2.03 27.64 -18.43
C ALA A 66 3.21 27.43 -19.42
N ALA A 67 4.44 27.77 -19.03
CA ALA A 67 5.62 27.61 -19.87
C ALA A 67 5.94 26.13 -20.14
N PRO A 68 6.36 25.74 -21.36
CA PRO A 68 6.71 24.36 -21.68
C PRO A 68 7.80 23.81 -20.74
N ALA A 69 7.49 22.71 -20.05
CA ALA A 69 8.40 22.03 -19.14
C ALA A 69 7.98 20.56 -18.96
N LEU A 70 8.94 19.72 -18.58
CA LEU A 70 8.68 18.38 -18.07
C LEU A 70 8.59 18.45 -16.55
N VAL A 71 7.52 17.89 -15.98
CA VAL A 71 7.35 17.77 -14.54
C VAL A 71 7.45 16.31 -14.14
N VAL A 72 8.41 15.99 -13.28
CA VAL A 72 8.61 14.65 -12.73
C VAL A 72 8.18 14.67 -11.28
N SER A 73 7.04 14.06 -10.99
CA SER A 73 6.45 14.01 -9.66
C SER A 73 6.51 12.61 -9.06
N THR A 74 6.73 12.52 -7.75
CA THR A 74 6.35 11.30 -7.01
C THR A 74 4.83 11.25 -6.88
N PRO A 75 4.19 10.06 -6.91
CA PRO A 75 2.74 9.96 -6.84
C PRO A 75 2.13 10.73 -5.66
N GLY A 76 1.22 11.65 -5.93
CA GLY A 76 0.56 12.52 -4.96
C GLY A 76 1.26 13.87 -4.70
N ALA A 77 2.34 14.18 -5.42
CA ALA A 77 3.06 15.45 -5.38
C ALA A 77 2.99 16.19 -6.73
N GLU A 78 2.00 15.86 -7.56
CA GLU A 78 1.77 16.53 -8.84
C GLU A 78 1.34 18.00 -8.60
N PRO A 79 2.11 19.01 -9.07
CA PRO A 79 1.67 20.41 -8.98
C PRO A 79 0.49 20.67 -9.92
N VAL A 80 -0.28 21.72 -9.63
CA VAL A 80 -1.28 22.22 -10.57
C VAL A 80 -0.59 23.04 -11.66
N ALA A 81 -0.79 22.68 -12.93
CA ALA A 81 -0.30 23.48 -14.05
C ALA A 81 -1.31 24.58 -14.44
N GLU A 82 -0.84 25.80 -14.61
CA GLU A 82 -1.64 26.87 -15.20
C GLU A 82 -2.09 26.47 -16.62
N GLY A 83 -3.41 26.39 -16.84
CA GLY A 83 -4.00 25.92 -18.09
C GLY A 83 -3.93 24.40 -18.31
N GLY A 84 -3.58 23.62 -17.28
CA GLY A 84 -3.55 22.16 -17.32
C GLY A 84 -2.38 21.57 -18.13
N TYR A 85 -2.03 20.32 -17.82
CA TYR A 85 -1.01 19.59 -18.56
C TYR A 85 -1.51 19.19 -19.95
N ALA A 86 -0.67 19.32 -20.97
CA ALA A 86 -0.97 18.78 -22.29
C ALA A 86 -1.01 17.24 -22.29
N ALA A 87 -0.16 16.61 -21.46
CA ALA A 87 -0.18 15.17 -21.28
C ALA A 87 0.33 14.73 -19.90
N ALA A 88 -0.05 13.53 -19.47
CA ALA A 88 0.53 12.84 -18.33
C ALA A 88 1.02 11.43 -18.71
N LEU A 89 2.18 11.06 -18.18
CA LEU A 89 2.74 9.71 -18.28
C LEU A 89 2.74 9.06 -16.89
N LEU A 90 1.88 8.07 -16.70
CA LEU A 90 1.77 7.29 -15.48
C LEU A 90 2.73 6.10 -15.59
N LEU A 91 3.92 6.26 -15.02
CA LEU A 91 4.98 5.25 -15.04
C LEU A 91 4.87 4.32 -13.82
N ASP A 92 5.53 3.16 -13.92
CA ASP A 92 5.66 2.20 -12.82
C ASP A 92 4.34 1.72 -12.22
N GLY A 93 3.31 1.48 -13.04
CA GLY A 93 2.02 1.01 -12.55
C GLY A 93 2.10 -0.31 -11.75
N TRP A 94 3.09 -1.15 -12.09
CA TRP A 94 3.43 -2.38 -11.36
C TRP A 94 3.83 -2.10 -9.89
N ALA A 95 4.50 -0.99 -9.60
CA ALA A 95 4.96 -0.67 -8.25
C ALA A 95 3.79 -0.29 -7.32
N MET A 96 2.72 0.27 -7.89
CA MET A 96 1.51 0.61 -7.15
C MET A 96 0.60 -0.61 -7.00
N LEU A 97 0.36 -1.35 -8.09
CA LEU A 97 -0.54 -2.50 -8.12
C LEU A 97 0.05 -3.76 -7.49
N GLY A 98 1.36 -3.93 -7.52
CA GLY A 98 2.07 -5.08 -6.95
C GLY A 98 2.28 -4.98 -5.43
N ARG A 99 1.77 -3.93 -4.78
CA ARG A 99 1.82 -3.83 -3.32
C ARG A 99 0.96 -4.95 -2.71
N PRO A 100 1.47 -5.70 -1.72
CA PRO A 100 0.67 -6.65 -0.95
C PRO A 100 -0.23 -5.87 0.00
N ASP A 101 -1.31 -5.30 -0.52
CA ASP A 101 -2.24 -4.44 0.21
C ASP A 101 -3.61 -4.56 -0.45
N LEU A 102 -4.65 -4.84 0.34
CA LEU A 102 -6.03 -4.99 -0.14
C LEU A 102 -6.49 -3.78 -0.97
N ARG A 103 -5.99 -2.58 -0.62
CA ARG A 103 -6.39 -1.32 -1.25
C ARG A 103 -5.41 -0.88 -2.32
N ALA A 104 -4.44 -1.71 -2.72
CA ALA A 104 -3.44 -1.36 -3.75
C ALA A 104 -4.11 -0.90 -5.06
N GLY A 105 -5.08 -1.67 -5.56
CA GLY A 105 -5.82 -1.33 -6.78
C GLY A 105 -6.64 -0.04 -6.66
N GLU A 106 -7.34 0.13 -5.53
CA GLU A 106 -8.14 1.32 -5.24
C GLU A 106 -7.27 2.58 -5.14
N GLU A 107 -6.16 2.49 -4.41
CA GLU A 107 -5.21 3.60 -4.21
C GLU A 107 -4.49 3.95 -5.52
N ALA A 108 -4.14 2.95 -6.33
CA ALA A 108 -3.57 3.17 -7.65
C ALA A 108 -4.54 3.92 -8.56
N LEU A 109 -5.78 3.44 -8.69
CA LEU A 109 -6.78 4.10 -9.52
C LEU A 109 -7.05 5.52 -9.03
N ARG A 110 -7.24 5.72 -7.71
CA ARG A 110 -7.43 7.05 -7.11
C ARG A 110 -6.32 8.01 -7.54
N ARG A 111 -5.06 7.62 -7.38
CA ARG A 111 -3.90 8.45 -7.73
C ARG A 111 -3.80 8.72 -9.23
N TRP A 112 -4.06 7.72 -10.07
CA TRP A 112 -4.05 7.89 -11.51
C TRP A 112 -5.16 8.82 -12.00
N THR A 113 -6.37 8.71 -11.44
CA THR A 113 -7.45 9.63 -11.76
C THR A 113 -7.17 11.05 -11.27
N ALA A 114 -6.52 11.21 -10.12
CA ALA A 114 -6.11 12.51 -9.62
C ALA A 114 -5.07 13.18 -10.53
N ALA A 115 -4.05 12.42 -10.96
CA ALA A 115 -3.06 12.90 -11.92
C ALA A 115 -3.69 13.19 -13.31
N GLY A 116 -4.60 12.33 -13.77
CA GLY A 116 -5.33 12.52 -15.02
C GLY A 116 -6.22 13.76 -15.00
N ALA A 117 -6.79 14.12 -13.86
CA ALA A 117 -7.59 15.34 -13.69
C ALA A 117 -6.79 16.65 -13.81
N LEU A 118 -5.45 16.58 -13.75
CA LEU A 118 -4.57 17.74 -14.00
C LEU A 118 -4.28 17.94 -15.50
N VAL A 119 -4.64 16.96 -16.34
CA VAL A 119 -4.49 17.03 -17.79
C VAL A 119 -5.69 17.77 -18.39
N ARG A 120 -5.43 18.53 -19.45
CA ARG A 120 -6.46 19.21 -20.25
C ARG A 120 -7.54 18.23 -20.72
N GLY A 121 -8.71 18.77 -21.02
CA GLY A 121 -9.81 17.97 -21.57
C GLY A 121 -9.48 17.39 -22.94
N GLN A 122 -10.23 16.37 -23.35
CA GLN A 122 -10.08 15.77 -24.68
C GLN A 122 -10.26 16.80 -25.81
N ASP A 123 -11.23 17.71 -25.67
CA ASP A 123 -11.51 18.78 -26.64
C ASP A 123 -10.35 19.78 -26.77
N GLU A 124 -9.45 19.81 -25.79
CA GLU A 124 -8.24 20.64 -25.75
C GLU A 124 -6.97 19.84 -26.09
N GLY A 125 -7.12 18.59 -26.54
CA GLY A 125 -6.02 17.70 -26.95
C GLY A 125 -5.26 17.03 -25.80
N GLY A 126 -5.80 17.01 -24.58
CA GLY A 126 -5.17 16.38 -23.43
C GLY A 126 -5.02 14.86 -23.59
N THR A 127 -3.85 14.32 -23.20
CA THR A 127 -3.54 12.89 -23.35
C THR A 127 -2.99 12.27 -22.06
N VAL A 128 -3.54 11.12 -21.63
CA VAL A 128 -2.98 10.34 -20.52
C VAL A 128 -2.48 9.00 -21.04
N VAL A 129 -1.22 8.67 -20.75
CA VAL A 129 -0.61 7.38 -21.09
C VAL A 129 -0.24 6.66 -19.81
N ILE A 130 -0.58 5.37 -19.71
CA ILE A 130 -0.21 4.52 -18.57
C ILE A 130 0.68 3.37 -19.03
N VAL A 131 1.75 3.13 -18.27
CA VAL A 131 2.67 2.00 -18.47
C VAL A 131 2.43 0.97 -17.36
N ALA A 132 1.58 -0.01 -17.66
CA ALA A 132 1.18 -1.09 -16.77
C ALA A 132 0.66 -2.30 -17.58
N GLU A 133 0.48 -3.45 -16.92
CA GLU A 133 -0.15 -4.62 -17.52
C GLU A 133 -1.60 -4.29 -17.94
N PRO A 134 -1.93 -4.29 -19.24
CA PRO A 134 -3.19 -3.76 -19.74
C PRO A 134 -4.41 -4.54 -19.28
N THR A 135 -4.26 -5.82 -18.91
CA THR A 135 -5.39 -6.67 -18.50
C THR A 135 -5.87 -6.39 -17.06
N LEU A 136 -5.10 -5.64 -16.26
CA LEU A 136 -5.45 -5.37 -14.87
C LEU A 136 -6.68 -4.48 -14.73
N ARG A 137 -7.56 -4.82 -13.77
CA ARG A 137 -8.85 -4.16 -13.55
C ARG A 137 -8.73 -2.64 -13.34
N ALA A 138 -7.75 -2.19 -12.57
CA ALA A 138 -7.51 -0.77 -12.31
C ALA A 138 -7.07 -0.02 -13.58
N VAL A 139 -6.27 -0.65 -14.43
CA VAL A 139 -5.84 -0.08 -15.72
C VAL A 139 -7.03 0.06 -16.65
N GLN A 140 -7.86 -0.98 -16.77
CA GLN A 140 -9.09 -0.94 -17.56
C GLN A 140 -10.09 0.11 -17.06
N ALA A 141 -10.19 0.30 -15.75
CA ALA A 141 -11.02 1.34 -15.15
C ALA A 141 -10.53 2.74 -15.50
N LEU A 142 -9.21 2.97 -15.50
CA LEU A 142 -8.64 4.25 -15.92
C LEU A 142 -8.88 4.51 -17.41
N VAL A 143 -8.59 3.54 -18.27
CA VAL A 143 -8.74 3.64 -19.74
C VAL A 143 -10.18 3.96 -20.14
N ARG A 144 -11.16 3.36 -19.45
CA ARG A 144 -12.59 3.59 -19.71
C ARG A 144 -13.17 4.76 -18.92
N TRP A 145 -12.37 5.41 -18.09
CA TRP A 145 -12.82 6.41 -17.12
C TRP A 145 -14.04 5.93 -16.29
N ASP A 146 -13.97 4.68 -15.81
CA ASP A 146 -15.01 4.01 -15.00
C ASP A 146 -14.58 3.72 -13.53
N PRO A 147 -14.26 4.74 -12.71
CA PRO A 147 -14.09 4.55 -11.27
C PRO A 147 -15.32 3.95 -10.56
N PRO A 148 -16.58 4.34 -10.87
CA PRO A 148 -17.74 3.75 -10.22
C PRO A 148 -17.88 2.23 -10.46
N GLY A 149 -17.67 1.76 -11.70
CA GLY A 149 -17.73 0.34 -12.00
C GLY A 149 -16.57 -0.44 -11.39
N PHE A 150 -15.37 0.15 -11.29
CA PHE A 150 -14.28 -0.42 -10.51
C PHE A 150 -14.68 -0.61 -9.04
N ALA A 151 -15.21 0.45 -8.40
CA ALA A 151 -15.60 0.41 -6.99
C ALA A 151 -16.69 -0.64 -6.71
N ARG A 152 -17.68 -0.80 -7.60
CA ARG A 152 -18.71 -1.84 -7.46
C ARG A 152 -18.13 -3.26 -7.51
N ARG A 153 -17.19 -3.51 -8.42
CA ARG A 153 -16.52 -4.82 -8.55
C ARG A 153 -15.65 -5.11 -7.32
N GLU A 154 -14.85 -4.14 -6.87
CA GLU A 154 -14.07 -4.27 -5.63
C GLU A 154 -14.95 -4.54 -4.42
N LEU A 155 -16.09 -3.86 -4.31
CA LEU A 155 -17.02 -4.06 -3.20
C LEU A 155 -17.66 -5.46 -3.24
N ALA A 156 -18.00 -5.97 -4.42
CA ALA A 156 -18.53 -7.32 -4.58
C ALA A 156 -17.52 -8.39 -4.14
N ASP A 157 -16.27 -8.29 -4.60
CA ASP A 157 -15.20 -9.21 -4.21
C ASP A 157 -14.93 -9.15 -2.69
N ARG A 158 -14.94 -7.94 -2.12
CA ARG A 158 -14.82 -7.75 -0.66
C ARG A 158 -15.99 -8.38 0.09
N ALA A 159 -17.20 -8.29 -0.45
CA ALA A 159 -18.40 -8.90 0.12
C ALA A 159 -18.26 -10.43 0.19
N GLU A 160 -17.87 -11.05 -0.93
CA GLU A 160 -17.65 -12.50 -1.03
C GLU A 160 -16.58 -12.98 -0.04
N LEU A 161 -15.48 -12.24 0.07
CA LEU A 161 -14.34 -12.63 0.92
C LEU A 161 -14.44 -12.10 2.36
N ARG A 162 -15.52 -11.37 2.71
CA ARG A 162 -15.75 -10.73 4.02
C ARG A 162 -14.61 -9.82 4.46
N PHE A 163 -14.11 -8.99 3.54
CA PHE A 163 -13.11 -7.95 3.82
C PHE A 163 -13.74 -6.56 4.00
N PRO A 164 -13.10 -5.62 4.71
CA PRO A 164 -13.59 -4.26 4.81
C PRO A 164 -13.87 -3.65 3.43
N PRO A 165 -14.95 -2.85 3.26
CA PRO A 165 -15.78 -2.28 4.32
C PRO A 165 -16.96 -3.15 4.79
N VAL A 166 -17.17 -4.34 4.22
CA VAL A 166 -18.31 -5.23 4.57
C VAL A 166 -18.06 -6.05 5.85
N SER A 167 -16.93 -5.84 6.50
CA SER A 167 -16.59 -6.38 7.81
C SER A 167 -15.88 -5.29 8.63
N ARG A 168 -15.79 -5.50 9.95
CA ARG A 168 -14.94 -4.71 10.82
C ARG A 168 -13.70 -5.50 11.14
N MET A 169 -12.55 -4.85 11.13
CA MET A 169 -11.27 -5.53 11.30
C MET A 169 -10.42 -4.83 12.35
N ALA A 170 -9.61 -5.60 13.07
CA ALA A 170 -8.55 -5.08 13.92
C ALA A 170 -7.24 -5.75 13.55
N SER A 171 -6.15 -4.98 13.56
CA SER A 171 -4.78 -5.50 13.51
C SER A 171 -4.20 -5.49 14.91
N VAL A 172 -3.65 -6.62 15.34
CA VAL A 172 -2.90 -6.76 16.58
C VAL A 172 -1.49 -7.19 16.22
N THR A 173 -0.48 -6.45 16.68
CA THR A 173 0.92 -6.66 16.29
C THR A 173 1.83 -6.58 17.51
N GLY A 174 2.81 -7.47 17.64
CA GLY A 174 3.78 -7.48 18.74
C GLY A 174 4.80 -8.60 18.56
N SER A 175 5.66 -8.83 19.56
CA SER A 175 6.47 -10.06 19.60
C SER A 175 5.56 -11.29 19.59
N ALA A 176 6.07 -12.43 19.13
CA ALA A 176 5.29 -13.67 19.05
C ALA A 176 4.67 -14.05 20.41
N GLU A 177 5.45 -13.94 21.50
CA GLU A 177 4.98 -14.20 22.86
C GLU A 177 3.90 -13.20 23.31
N ALA A 178 4.14 -11.91 23.11
CA ALA A 178 3.19 -10.86 23.46
C ALA A 178 1.86 -10.99 22.71
N LEU A 179 1.93 -11.30 21.41
CA LEU A 179 0.76 -11.48 20.55
C LEU A 179 -0.05 -12.70 20.98
N ALA A 180 0.60 -13.85 21.15
CA ALA A 180 -0.06 -15.08 21.59
C ALA A 180 -0.75 -14.91 22.95
N SER A 181 -0.03 -14.33 23.93
CA SER A 181 -0.57 -14.03 25.26
C SER A 181 -1.76 -13.07 25.21
N PHE A 182 -1.68 -12.02 24.38
CA PHE A 182 -2.75 -11.05 24.23
C PHE A 182 -4.00 -11.66 23.59
N LEU A 183 -3.84 -12.44 22.52
CA LEU A 183 -4.95 -13.11 21.83
C LEU A 183 -5.64 -14.13 22.74
N ALA A 184 -4.89 -14.89 23.54
CA ALA A 184 -5.46 -15.84 24.50
C ALA A 184 -6.26 -15.15 25.62
N ALA A 185 -5.86 -13.95 26.03
CA ALA A 185 -6.55 -13.18 27.06
C ALA A 185 -7.74 -12.36 26.52
N ALA A 186 -7.79 -12.11 25.21
CA ALA A 186 -8.87 -11.36 24.59
C ALA A 186 -10.14 -12.21 24.54
N ALA A 187 -11.15 -11.83 25.31
CA ALA A 187 -12.49 -12.41 25.25
C ALA A 187 -13.22 -11.92 23.98
N LEU A 188 -12.74 -12.36 22.81
CA LEU A 188 -13.27 -11.99 21.51
C LEU A 188 -14.72 -12.51 21.34
N PRO A 189 -15.55 -11.82 20.54
CA PRO A 189 -16.85 -12.35 20.15
C PRO A 189 -16.72 -13.76 19.55
N PRO A 190 -17.64 -14.70 19.82
CA PRO A 190 -17.53 -16.09 19.36
C PRO A 190 -17.48 -16.23 17.83
N GLU A 191 -18.04 -15.27 17.10
CA GLU A 191 -18.02 -15.20 15.64
C GLU A 191 -16.77 -14.51 15.06
N ALA A 192 -15.81 -14.09 15.90
CA ALA A 192 -14.59 -13.44 15.43
C ALA A 192 -13.65 -14.44 14.75
N GLU A 193 -13.16 -14.07 13.57
CA GLU A 193 -12.17 -14.86 12.84
C GLU A 193 -10.80 -14.21 12.96
N ILE A 194 -9.79 -15.01 13.32
CA ILE A 194 -8.40 -14.60 13.41
C ILE A 194 -7.67 -15.10 12.16
N LEU A 195 -7.00 -14.19 11.45
CA LEU A 195 -6.15 -14.46 10.30
C LEU A 195 -4.69 -14.20 10.69
N GLY A 196 -3.80 -15.16 10.42
CA GLY A 196 -2.41 -15.15 10.88
C GLY A 196 -2.21 -15.98 12.16
N PRO A 197 -1.13 -15.75 12.93
CA PRO A 197 -0.18 -14.65 12.80
C PRO A 197 0.72 -14.75 11.57
N VAL A 198 1.16 -13.61 11.05
CA VAL A 198 2.17 -13.52 9.99
C VAL A 198 3.31 -12.59 10.39
N PRO A 199 4.56 -12.88 10.00
CA PRO A 199 5.68 -11.98 10.26
C PRO A 199 5.44 -10.59 9.66
N VAL A 200 5.82 -9.56 10.40
CA VAL A 200 5.81 -8.18 9.93
C VAL A 200 7.20 -7.77 9.54
N VAL A 201 7.34 -7.15 8.37
CA VAL A 201 8.63 -6.69 7.88
C VAL A 201 9.15 -5.57 8.80
N SER A 202 10.33 -5.76 9.38
CA SER A 202 11.03 -4.71 10.12
C SER A 202 11.37 -3.53 9.20
N ALA A 203 11.39 -2.32 9.74
CA ALA A 203 11.77 -1.15 8.96
C ALA A 203 13.25 -1.24 8.54
N GLU A 204 13.50 -1.46 7.24
CA GLU A 204 14.86 -1.45 6.67
C GLU A 204 15.41 -0.02 6.50
N PRO A 205 16.74 0.18 6.54
CA PRO A 205 17.36 1.47 6.25
C PRO A 205 16.95 1.99 4.87
N GLY A 206 16.43 3.22 4.81
CA GLY A 206 16.08 3.90 3.55
C GLY A 206 14.62 3.76 3.10
N ARG A 207 13.80 2.88 3.70
CA ARG A 207 12.34 2.87 3.48
C ARG A 207 11.62 3.82 4.45
N PRO A 208 10.62 4.60 4.01
CA PRO A 208 9.75 5.31 4.95
C PRO A 208 9.08 4.32 5.89
N ARG A 209 9.24 4.51 7.20
CA ARG A 209 8.63 3.64 8.21
C ARG A 209 7.10 3.72 8.12
N ARG A 210 6.45 2.57 7.97
CA ARG A 210 4.98 2.49 8.06
C ARG A 210 4.56 2.32 9.52
N PRO A 211 3.37 2.84 9.91
CA PRO A 211 2.82 2.63 11.25
C PRO A 211 2.62 1.15 11.62
N SER A 212 2.57 0.25 10.65
CA SER A 212 2.51 -1.20 10.84
C SER A 212 3.87 -1.87 11.04
N ASP A 213 4.98 -1.21 10.69
CA ASP A 213 6.31 -1.82 10.73
C ASP A 213 6.72 -2.21 12.15
N ALA A 214 7.44 -3.34 12.25
CA ALA A 214 8.13 -3.73 13.46
C ALA A 214 9.25 -2.71 13.79
N PRO A 215 9.58 -2.51 15.07
CA PRO A 215 10.75 -1.72 15.45
C PRO A 215 12.05 -2.22 14.80
N PRO A 216 13.02 -1.31 14.55
CA PRO A 216 14.31 -1.70 13.99
C PRO A 216 14.99 -2.76 14.87
N GLY A 217 15.42 -3.86 14.26
CA GLY A 217 16.08 -4.97 14.97
C GLY A 217 15.14 -5.91 15.73
N GLU A 218 13.82 -5.68 15.69
CA GLU A 218 12.83 -6.55 16.33
C GLU A 218 12.06 -7.38 15.30
N SER A 219 11.70 -8.61 15.70
CA SER A 219 10.82 -9.50 14.95
C SER A 219 9.43 -9.47 15.57
N TRP A 220 8.46 -8.91 14.85
CA TRP A 220 7.07 -8.85 15.27
C TRP A 220 6.19 -9.66 14.32
N GLU A 221 5.07 -10.14 14.85
CA GLU A 221 4.02 -10.80 14.10
C GLU A 221 2.73 -10.00 14.17
N ARG A 222 1.86 -10.18 13.18
CA ARG A 222 0.54 -9.55 13.10
C ARG A 222 -0.55 -10.60 12.96
N ALA A 223 -1.58 -10.48 13.79
CA ALA A 223 -2.86 -11.13 13.59
C ALA A 223 -3.91 -10.10 13.17
N LEU A 224 -4.74 -10.46 12.19
CA LEU A 224 -5.93 -9.69 11.82
C LEU A 224 -7.15 -10.38 12.42
N ILE A 225 -8.01 -9.62 13.09
CA ILE A 225 -9.24 -10.12 13.68
C ILE A 225 -10.39 -9.46 12.94
N ARG A 226 -11.27 -10.24 12.33
CA ARG A 226 -12.46 -9.71 11.64
C ARG A 226 -13.74 -10.19 12.29
N VAL A 227 -14.74 -9.31 12.28
CA VAL A 227 -16.10 -9.59 12.71
C VAL A 227 -17.10 -9.10 11.68
N VAL A 228 -18.30 -9.68 11.71
CA VAL A 228 -19.42 -9.26 10.86
C VAL A 228 -19.83 -7.81 11.15
N PRO A 229 -20.48 -7.12 10.19
CA PRO A 229 -21.06 -5.79 10.42
C PRO A 229 -21.92 -5.73 11.68
N GLY A 230 -21.87 -4.60 12.38
CA GLY A 230 -22.60 -4.38 13.65
C GLY A 230 -21.87 -4.91 14.90
N ARG A 231 -20.84 -5.74 14.76
CA ARG A 231 -20.09 -6.31 15.90
C ARG A 231 -18.77 -5.60 16.20
N GLY A 232 -18.45 -4.53 15.48
CA GLY A 232 -17.23 -3.74 15.66
C GLY A 232 -17.05 -3.20 17.09
N ALA A 233 -18.14 -2.76 17.74
CA ALA A 233 -18.08 -2.28 19.13
C ALA A 233 -17.72 -3.41 20.12
N ALA A 234 -18.24 -4.62 19.91
CA ALA A 234 -17.92 -5.78 20.73
C ALA A 234 -16.44 -6.18 20.56
N LEU A 235 -15.95 -6.20 19.31
CA LEU A 235 -14.52 -6.41 19.03
C LEU A 235 -13.64 -5.36 19.72
N ALA A 236 -13.94 -4.07 19.54
CA ALA A 236 -13.18 -2.99 20.15
C ALA A 236 -13.21 -3.07 21.69
N GLY A 237 -14.37 -3.40 22.27
CA GLY A 237 -14.53 -3.60 23.71
C GLY A 237 -13.67 -4.75 24.25
N ALA A 238 -13.69 -5.91 23.59
CA ALA A 238 -12.87 -7.06 23.97
C ALA A 238 -11.37 -6.73 23.93
N LEU A 239 -10.90 -6.10 22.85
CA LEU A 239 -9.50 -5.72 22.68
C LEU A 239 -9.07 -4.66 23.71
N LYS A 240 -9.93 -3.69 24.00
CA LYS A 240 -9.67 -2.66 25.03
C LYS A 240 -9.54 -3.28 26.42
N THR A 241 -10.43 -4.20 26.79
CA THR A 241 -10.39 -4.91 28.07
C THR A 241 -9.11 -5.74 28.21
N ALA A 242 -8.73 -6.47 27.16
CA ALA A 242 -7.48 -7.24 27.13
C ALA A 242 -6.23 -6.33 27.29
N GLN A 243 -6.21 -5.20 26.58
CA GLN A 243 -5.14 -4.22 26.68
C GLN A 243 -5.04 -3.63 28.10
N ALA A 244 -6.15 -3.25 28.71
CA ALA A 244 -6.18 -2.71 30.06
C ALA A 244 -5.67 -3.73 31.10
N ALA A 245 -6.10 -4.99 31.00
CA ALA A 245 -5.63 -6.07 31.86
C ALA A 245 -4.12 -6.32 31.69
N ARG A 246 -3.59 -6.25 30.46
CA ARG A 246 -2.15 -6.38 30.19
C ARG A 246 -1.36 -5.22 30.79
N THR A 247 -1.79 -3.98 30.60
CA THR A 247 -1.12 -2.81 31.17
C THR A 247 -1.10 -2.84 32.70
N ALA A 248 -2.18 -3.30 33.34
CA ALA A 248 -2.24 -3.46 34.80
C ALA A 248 -1.24 -4.51 35.32
N LYS A 249 -1.01 -5.60 34.58
CA LYS A 249 -0.02 -6.64 34.92
C LYS A 249 1.43 -6.20 34.62
N GLY A 250 1.63 -5.42 33.56
CA GLY A 250 2.95 -4.98 33.07
C GLY A 250 3.61 -3.82 33.84
N ALA A 251 2.92 -3.19 34.79
CA ALA A 251 3.47 -2.09 35.59
C ALA A 251 4.67 -2.49 36.50
N LYS A 252 5.05 -3.78 36.56
CA LYS A 252 6.15 -4.30 37.41
C LYS A 252 7.36 -4.84 36.63
N GLY A 253 7.34 -4.87 35.30
CA GLY A 253 8.46 -5.34 34.49
C GLY A 253 8.17 -5.04 33.02
N GLY A 254 9.07 -4.32 32.35
CA GLY A 254 8.89 -3.70 31.02
C GLY A 254 8.19 -4.59 30.01
N GLY A 255 6.85 -4.57 30.03
CA GLY A 255 6.03 -5.54 29.33
C GLY A 255 6.19 -5.42 27.82
N GLU A 256 6.34 -6.55 27.14
CA GLU A 256 6.42 -6.60 25.69
C GLU A 256 5.20 -5.87 25.06
N GLN A 257 5.47 -5.01 24.09
CA GLN A 257 4.46 -4.11 23.54
C GLN A 257 3.56 -4.84 22.53
N VAL A 258 2.26 -4.56 22.61
CA VAL A 258 1.27 -4.93 21.59
C VAL A 258 0.66 -3.65 21.03
N ARG A 259 0.62 -3.54 19.71
CA ARG A 259 -0.01 -2.46 18.95
C ARG A 259 -1.35 -2.95 18.41
N ILE A 260 -2.42 -2.22 18.72
CA ILE A 260 -3.78 -2.51 18.25
C ILE A 260 -4.22 -1.38 17.32
N ARG A 261 -4.77 -1.71 16.16
CA ARG A 261 -5.37 -0.75 15.23
C ARG A 261 -6.75 -1.26 14.79
N ILE A 262 -7.78 -0.46 15.03
CA ILE A 262 -9.14 -0.73 14.52
C ILE A 262 -9.23 -0.20 13.09
N ASP A 263 -9.88 -0.98 12.23
CA ASP A 263 -10.07 -0.74 10.80
C ASP A 263 -8.76 -0.28 10.12
N PRO A 264 -7.71 -1.12 10.14
CA PRO A 264 -6.41 -0.75 9.58
C PRO A 264 -6.55 -0.42 8.08
N PRO A 265 -6.00 0.71 7.61
CA PRO A 265 -6.03 1.08 6.19
C PRO A 265 -5.12 0.20 5.33
N ASP A 266 -4.14 -0.47 5.97
CA ASP A 266 -3.13 -1.35 5.41
C ASP A 266 -3.40 -2.80 5.84
N ILE A 267 -4.09 -3.53 4.95
CA ILE A 267 -4.40 -4.96 5.12
C ILE A 267 -3.59 -5.70 4.07
N GLY A 268 -2.51 -6.37 4.50
CA GLY A 268 -1.52 -7.01 3.65
C GLY A 268 -0.10 -6.81 4.15
#